data_AF-A0ABD5RF41-F1
#
_entry.id   AF-A0ABD5RF41-F1
#
_cell.length_a   1.000
_cell.length_b   1.000
_cell.length_c   1.000
_cell.angle_alpha   90.00
_cell.angle_beta   90.00
_cell.angle_gamma   90.00
#
_symmetry.space_group_name_H-M   'P 1'
#
loop_
_entity.id
_entity.type
_entity.pdbx_description
1 polymer ?
#
loop_
_entity_poly.entity_id
_entity_poly.type
_entity_poly.pdbx_seq_one_letter_code
_entity_poly.pdbx_strand_id
1 'polypeptide(L)'
;MRRLTTGILAGVIVLTLIGGGLVYAATSCATTMSWDLEVGVDETTVTENGSVAFRGEAGITGSTGQPRVQGVEVVFIGENGTELTAIPLGDFGVNAQKTRNITVTLPERPVRVELRAEQIDADPDSEWSLLGLEWTGEMYRSITVRSSPEPWYC
;
A
#
# COMPACT_ATOMS: atom_id res chain seq x y z
N MET A 1 24.75 -29.66 -69.78
CA MET A 1 25.62 -28.56 -70.24
C MET A 1 25.30 -27.30 -69.45
N ARG A 2 26.36 -26.67 -68.90
CA ARG A 2 26.58 -25.25 -68.52
C ARG A 2 25.40 -24.41 -67.97
N ARG A 3 25.43 -24.06 -66.66
CA ARG A 3 25.97 -22.80 -66.03
C ARG A 3 24.91 -21.69 -66.02
N LEU A 4 24.52 -21.07 -64.90
CA LEU A 4 25.33 -20.10 -64.14
C LEU A 4 24.79 -19.89 -62.69
N THR A 5 25.73 -19.90 -61.76
CA THR A 5 25.80 -19.24 -60.43
C THR A 5 25.51 -17.73 -60.56
N THR A 6 25.11 -16.89 -59.59
CA THR A 6 25.43 -16.75 -58.15
C THR A 6 24.67 -15.53 -57.60
N GLY A 7 24.36 -15.50 -56.30
CA GLY A 7 24.10 -14.28 -55.51
C GLY A 7 22.66 -14.19 -54.96
N ILE A 8 22.35 -13.97 -53.69
CA ILE A 8 23.05 -13.54 -52.46
C ILE A 8 22.19 -14.12 -51.31
N LEU A 9 22.67 -15.04 -50.47
CA LEU A 9 23.23 -14.85 -49.12
C LEU A 9 22.35 -14.06 -48.11
N ALA A 10 22.07 -14.74 -46.99
CA ALA A 10 21.65 -14.25 -45.66
C ALA A 10 20.16 -13.99 -45.41
N GLY A 11 19.56 -14.84 -44.55
CA GLY A 11 18.26 -14.58 -43.95
C GLY A 11 17.63 -15.76 -43.21
N VAL A 12 18.40 -16.51 -42.41
CA VAL A 12 17.83 -17.41 -41.39
C VAL A 12 17.93 -16.69 -40.05
N ILE A 13 16.80 -16.49 -39.36
CA ILE A 13 16.55 -16.51 -37.89
C ILE A 13 15.25 -15.72 -37.60
N VAL A 14 14.10 -16.40 -37.42
CA VAL A 14 13.37 -16.68 -36.15
C VAL A 14 12.33 -15.62 -35.74
N LEU A 15 11.05 -16.04 -35.72
CA LEU A 15 9.97 -15.76 -34.74
C LEU A 15 8.60 -16.02 -35.42
N THR A 16 8.19 -17.27 -35.63
CA THR A 16 7.29 -18.02 -34.74
C THR A 16 6.18 -17.19 -34.06
N LEU A 17 4.95 -17.47 -34.48
CA LEU A 17 3.70 -17.41 -33.70
C LEU A 17 3.24 -16.02 -33.19
N ILE A 18 2.55 -15.28 -34.07
CA ILE A 18 1.43 -14.40 -33.66
C ILE A 18 0.24 -14.75 -34.55
N GLY A 19 -0.29 -15.96 -34.35
CA GLY A 19 -1.52 -16.41 -34.98
C GLY A 19 -2.70 -16.13 -34.07
N GLY A 20 -3.75 -15.51 -34.62
CA GLY A 20 -5.13 -15.63 -34.17
C GLY A 20 -5.50 -14.89 -32.89
N GLY A 21 -6.26 -13.80 -33.03
CA GLY A 21 -6.86 -13.13 -31.87
C GLY A 21 -7.49 -11.80 -32.19
N LEU A 22 -8.48 -11.80 -33.08
CA LEU A 22 -9.46 -10.73 -33.14
C LEU A 22 -10.28 -10.78 -31.83
N VAL A 23 -10.53 -9.61 -31.24
CA VAL A 23 -11.41 -9.33 -30.09
C VAL A 23 -10.85 -9.70 -28.71
N TYR A 24 -10.32 -8.70 -28.00
CA TYR A 24 -10.72 -8.45 -26.62
C TYR A 24 -10.89 -6.95 -26.39
N ALA A 25 -12.12 -6.64 -25.96
CA ALA A 25 -12.67 -5.46 -25.33
C ALA A 25 -11.90 -4.13 -25.36
N ALA A 26 -12.61 -3.11 -25.84
CA ALA A 26 -12.51 -1.79 -25.28
C ALA A 26 -12.78 -1.86 -23.77
N THR A 27 -11.75 -1.68 -22.96
CA THR A 27 -11.89 -1.14 -21.61
C THR A 27 -10.87 -0.02 -21.52
N SER A 28 -11.34 1.20 -21.75
CA SER A 28 -10.69 2.35 -21.14
C SER A 28 -10.70 2.07 -19.64
N CYS A 29 -9.61 1.57 -19.07
CA CYS A 29 -9.41 1.65 -17.64
C CYS A 29 -9.51 3.14 -17.32
N ALA A 30 -10.66 3.55 -16.79
CA ALA A 30 -10.85 4.89 -16.28
C ALA A 30 -9.72 5.17 -15.30
N THR A 31 -9.33 6.44 -15.18
CA THR A 31 -8.23 6.86 -14.32
C THR A 31 -8.57 6.47 -12.87
N THR A 32 -8.14 5.29 -12.43
CA THR A 32 -8.46 4.77 -11.11
C THR A 32 -7.82 5.70 -10.09
N MET A 33 -8.65 6.36 -9.29
CA MET A 33 -8.14 7.19 -8.19
C MET A 33 -7.54 6.24 -7.16
N SER A 34 -6.32 6.51 -6.69
CA SER A 34 -5.65 5.66 -5.71
C SER A 34 -5.18 6.49 -4.53
N TRP A 35 -5.50 6.02 -3.32
CA TRP A 35 -5.13 6.66 -2.07
C TRP A 35 -4.82 5.64 -0.98
N ASP A 36 -3.90 6.00 -0.10
CA ASP A 36 -3.52 5.17 1.05
C ASP A 36 -3.74 5.95 2.33
N LEU A 37 -4.24 5.29 3.38
CA LEU A 37 -4.11 5.77 4.75
C LEU A 37 -2.93 5.02 5.37
N GLU A 38 -1.87 5.73 5.69
CA GLU A 38 -0.61 5.14 6.12
C GLU A 38 -0.16 5.69 7.47
N VAL A 39 0.60 4.88 8.20
CA VAL A 39 1.33 5.29 9.41
C VAL A 39 2.82 5.32 9.12
N GLY A 40 3.46 6.46 9.39
CA GLY A 40 4.89 6.69 9.30
C GLY A 40 5.55 6.76 10.67
N VAL A 41 6.86 6.51 10.71
CA VAL A 41 7.71 6.70 11.89
C VAL A 41 8.67 7.83 11.63
N ASP A 42 8.67 8.83 12.50
CA ASP A 42 9.66 9.91 12.50
C ASP A 42 10.87 9.52 13.36
N GLU A 43 10.60 9.01 14.57
CA GLU A 43 11.62 8.71 15.56
C GLU A 43 11.17 7.58 16.49
N THR A 44 12.10 6.68 16.82
CA THR A 44 11.93 5.77 17.96
C THR A 44 13.16 5.83 18.87
N THR A 45 12.93 5.95 20.17
CA THR A 45 13.99 5.98 21.18
C THR A 45 13.76 4.89 22.20
N VAL A 46 14.75 4.01 22.38
CA VAL A 46 14.74 3.01 23.44
C VAL A 46 15.34 3.64 24.70
N THR A 47 14.64 3.51 25.81
CA THR A 47 15.08 3.99 27.11
C THR A 47 15.84 2.91 27.88
N GLU A 48 16.54 3.28 28.95
CA GLU A 48 17.35 2.34 29.75
C GLU A 48 16.55 1.19 30.37
N ASN A 49 15.24 1.38 30.60
CA ASN A 49 14.35 0.36 31.16
C ASN A 49 13.69 -0.54 30.09
N GLY A 50 14.07 -0.41 28.82
CA GLY A 50 13.52 -1.19 27.70
C GLY A 50 12.23 -0.62 27.10
N SER A 51 11.64 0.42 27.69
CA SER A 51 10.48 1.11 27.10
C SER A 51 10.88 1.87 25.83
N VAL A 52 9.94 2.00 24.90
CA VAL A 52 10.15 2.65 23.60
C VAL A 52 9.27 3.88 23.48
N ALA A 53 9.89 5.05 23.31
CA ALA A 53 9.19 6.25 22.87
C ALA A 53 9.04 6.19 21.34
N PHE A 54 7.80 6.21 20.86
CA PHE A 54 7.45 6.21 19.45
C PHE A 54 6.88 7.57 19.07
N ARG A 55 7.40 8.15 17.98
CA ARG A 55 6.89 9.36 17.32
C ARG A 55 6.72 9.10 15.84
N GLY A 56 5.58 9.50 15.32
CA GLY A 56 5.27 9.38 13.91
C GLY A 56 3.99 10.12 13.57
N GLU A 57 3.46 9.80 12.40
CA GLU A 57 2.23 10.38 11.91
C GLU A 57 1.39 9.33 11.20
N ALA A 58 0.08 9.52 11.15
CA ALA A 58 -0.76 8.82 10.21
C ALA A 58 -1.47 9.82 9.30
N GLY A 59 -1.62 9.50 8.02
CA GLY A 59 -2.22 10.41 7.07
C GLY A 59 -2.68 9.75 5.78
N ILE A 60 -3.52 10.48 5.04
CA ILE A 60 -3.98 10.08 3.71
C ILE A 60 -3.03 10.65 2.66
N THR A 61 -2.49 9.77 1.83
CA THR A 61 -1.68 10.11 0.64
C THR A 61 -2.38 9.67 -0.65
N GLY A 62 -1.88 10.12 -1.80
CA GLY A 62 -2.45 9.80 -3.11
C GLY A 62 -3.50 10.80 -3.66
N SER A 63 -4.11 10.44 -4.79
CA SER A 63 -5.06 11.28 -5.53
C SER A 63 -6.48 10.86 -5.17
N THR A 64 -7.14 11.70 -4.41
CA THR A 64 -8.33 11.32 -3.66
C THR A 64 -9.61 11.71 -4.39
N GLY A 65 -10.46 10.72 -4.68
CA GLY A 65 -11.91 10.89 -4.89
C GLY A 65 -12.64 11.36 -3.63
N GLN A 66 -11.97 12.16 -2.78
CA GLN A 66 -12.47 12.67 -1.51
C GLN A 66 -12.95 11.58 -0.53
N PRO A 67 -12.08 10.61 -0.14
CA PRO A 67 -12.49 9.56 0.78
C PRO A 67 -12.85 10.14 2.14
N ARG A 68 -13.65 9.39 2.89
CA ARG A 68 -13.93 9.62 4.30
C ARG A 68 -13.65 8.33 5.06
N VAL A 69 -12.70 8.39 5.99
CA VAL A 69 -12.33 7.26 6.85
C VAL A 69 -12.70 7.63 8.28
N GLN A 70 -13.48 6.79 8.95
CA GLN A 70 -14.03 7.09 10.27
C GLN A 70 -13.53 6.13 11.33
N GLY A 71 -13.42 6.65 12.56
CA GLY A 71 -13.01 5.85 13.70
C GLY A 71 -11.63 5.22 13.51
N VAL A 72 -10.66 6.00 13.02
CA VAL A 72 -9.29 5.53 12.84
C VAL A 72 -8.60 5.41 14.17
N GLU A 73 -7.94 4.29 14.39
CA GLU A 73 -7.00 4.07 15.49
C GLU A 73 -5.68 3.47 14.98
N VAL A 74 -4.61 3.76 15.70
CA VAL A 74 -3.31 3.10 15.51
C VAL A 74 -3.09 2.13 16.65
N VAL A 75 -2.82 0.88 16.30
CA VAL A 75 -2.66 -0.22 17.25
C VAL A 75 -1.24 -0.74 17.20
N PHE A 76 -0.60 -0.79 18.37
CA PHE A 76 0.78 -1.26 18.53
C PHE A 76 0.77 -2.70 19.02
N ILE A 77 1.41 -3.60 18.28
CA ILE A 77 1.40 -5.04 18.52
C ILE A 77 2.81 -5.50 18.91
N GLY A 78 2.93 -6.21 20.03
CA GLY A 78 4.17 -6.80 20.54
C GLY A 78 4.51 -8.15 19.92
N GLU A 79 5.66 -8.73 20.28
CA GLU A 79 6.22 -9.93 19.65
C GLU A 79 5.27 -11.14 19.62
N ASN A 80 4.44 -11.29 20.65
CA ASN A 80 3.49 -12.40 20.78
C ASN A 80 2.11 -12.11 20.15
N GLY A 81 2.00 -11.07 19.33
CA GLY A 81 0.72 -10.62 18.77
C GLY A 81 -0.18 -9.91 19.79
N THR A 82 0.34 -9.60 20.99
CA THR A 82 -0.38 -8.89 22.04
C THR A 82 -0.51 -7.42 21.70
N GLU A 83 -1.69 -6.86 21.89
CA GLU A 83 -1.89 -5.42 21.79
C GLU A 83 -1.21 -4.72 22.98
N LEU A 84 -0.22 -3.89 22.68
CA LEU A 84 0.49 -3.08 23.68
C LEU A 84 -0.34 -1.87 24.06
N THR A 85 -0.93 -1.21 23.05
CA THR A 85 -1.84 -0.06 23.21
C THR A 85 -2.52 0.25 21.88
N ALA A 86 -3.63 0.98 21.95
CA ALA A 86 -4.35 1.54 20.82
C ALA A 86 -4.58 3.04 21.04
N ILE A 87 -4.37 3.85 20.01
CA ILE A 87 -4.49 5.31 20.06
C ILE A 87 -5.57 5.74 19.07
N PRO A 88 -6.70 6.31 19.54
CA PRO A 88 -7.72 6.85 18.66
C PRO A 88 -7.21 8.11 17.96
N LEU A 89 -7.28 8.12 16.63
CA LEU A 89 -6.91 9.26 15.78
C LEU A 89 -8.13 10.01 15.24
N GLY A 90 -9.31 9.38 15.26
CA GLY A 90 -10.58 9.95 14.82
C GLY A 90 -10.77 9.83 13.30
N ASP A 91 -11.41 10.82 12.69
CA ASP A 91 -11.79 10.76 11.28
C ASP A 91 -10.73 11.42 10.37
N PHE A 92 -10.56 10.87 9.17
CA PHE A 92 -9.71 11.37 8.09
C PHE A 92 -10.49 11.59 6.80
N GLY A 93 -9.98 12.47 5.93
CA GLY A 93 -10.50 12.66 4.58
C GLY A 93 -11.26 13.98 4.36
N VAL A 94 -12.28 13.97 3.49
CA VAL A 94 -13.00 15.19 3.10
C VAL A 94 -13.74 15.79 4.30
N ASN A 95 -13.45 17.05 4.62
CA ASN A 95 -13.93 17.77 5.82
C ASN A 95 -13.34 17.29 7.16
N ALA A 96 -12.30 16.46 7.15
CA ALA A 96 -11.57 16.03 8.33
C ALA A 96 -10.08 16.34 8.20
N GLN A 97 -9.25 15.85 9.12
CA GLN A 97 -7.81 16.04 9.04
C GLN A 97 -7.20 15.11 8.00
N LYS A 98 -6.15 15.57 7.31
CA LYS A 98 -5.39 14.73 6.36
C LYS A 98 -4.27 13.96 7.03
N THR A 99 -3.76 14.46 8.17
CA THR A 99 -2.65 13.89 8.91
C THR A 99 -2.83 14.11 10.41
N ARG A 100 -2.34 13.19 11.24
CA ARG A 100 -2.35 13.23 12.70
C ARG A 100 -1.01 12.76 13.25
N ASN A 101 -0.47 13.53 14.20
CA ASN A 101 0.73 13.12 14.91
C ASN A 101 0.40 12.04 15.95
N ILE A 102 1.32 11.11 16.12
CA ILE A 102 1.27 10.01 17.07
C ILE A 102 2.47 10.14 17.98
N THR A 103 2.23 10.12 19.29
CA THR A 103 3.30 10.10 20.29
C THR A 103 2.90 9.21 21.43
N VAL A 104 3.68 8.17 21.70
CA VAL A 104 3.38 7.19 22.73
C VAL A 104 4.63 6.58 23.34
N THR A 105 4.55 6.21 24.61
CA THR A 105 5.57 5.40 25.28
C THR A 105 5.02 3.99 25.45
N LEU A 106 5.74 3.02 24.88
CA LEU A 106 5.37 1.61 24.88
C LEU A 106 6.28 0.85 25.86
N PRO A 107 5.78 -0.19 26.52
CA PRO A 107 6.57 -1.00 27.45
C PRO A 107 7.72 -1.76 26.76
N GLU A 108 7.55 -2.04 25.47
CA GLU A 108 8.53 -2.71 24.61
C GLU A 108 8.40 -2.21 23.16
N ARG A 109 9.31 -2.64 22.29
CA ARG A 109 9.24 -2.32 20.86
C ARG A 109 8.09 -3.11 20.22
N PRO A 110 7.15 -2.44 19.52
CA PRO A 110 6.14 -3.15 18.76
C PRO A 110 6.79 -3.82 17.54
N VAL A 111 6.42 -5.07 17.28
CA VAL A 111 6.80 -5.75 16.02
C VAL A 111 5.92 -5.31 14.86
N ARG A 112 4.71 -4.83 15.15
CA ARG A 112 3.77 -4.33 14.13
C ARG A 112 3.00 -3.11 14.65
N VAL A 113 2.75 -2.17 13.75
CA VAL A 113 1.89 -1.00 13.97
C VAL A 113 0.79 -1.06 12.91
N GLU A 114 -0.45 -1.22 13.34
CA GLU A 114 -1.60 -1.37 12.44
C GLU A 114 -2.47 -0.13 12.45
N LEU A 115 -3.03 0.21 11.30
CA LEU A 115 -4.17 1.10 11.20
C LEU A 115 -5.45 0.27 11.19
N ARG A 116 -6.39 0.64 12.05
CA ARG A 116 -7.77 0.14 12.02
C ARG A 116 -8.70 1.31 11.76
N ALA A 117 -9.78 1.04 11.04
CA ALA A 117 -10.82 2.00 10.76
C ALA A 117 -12.17 1.29 10.90
N GLU A 118 -13.12 1.95 11.55
CA GLU A 118 -14.48 1.45 11.71
C GLU A 118 -15.24 1.46 10.37
N GLN A 119 -15.10 2.55 9.61
CA GLN A 119 -15.79 2.74 8.34
C GLN A 119 -14.88 3.43 7.31
N ILE A 120 -14.98 2.99 6.06
CA ILE A 120 -14.28 3.59 4.91
C ILE A 120 -15.35 3.87 3.85
N ASP A 121 -15.63 5.14 3.61
CA ASP A 121 -16.45 5.61 2.50
C ASP A 121 -15.51 6.15 1.42
N ALA A 122 -15.35 5.38 0.34
CA ALA A 122 -14.50 5.71 -0.79
C ALA A 122 -15.31 5.69 -2.08
N ASP A 123 -14.84 6.39 -3.11
CA ASP A 123 -15.41 6.29 -4.45
C ASP A 123 -15.32 4.82 -4.94
N PRO A 124 -16.38 4.24 -5.52
CA PRO A 124 -16.35 2.85 -6.00
C PRO A 124 -15.30 2.59 -7.08
N ASP A 125 -14.89 3.63 -7.81
CA ASP A 125 -13.82 3.56 -8.82
C ASP A 125 -12.45 3.96 -8.23
N SER A 126 -12.33 3.99 -6.90
CA SER A 126 -11.06 4.22 -6.20
C SER A 126 -10.48 2.95 -5.61
N GLU A 127 -9.18 2.75 -5.86
CA GLU A 127 -8.37 1.78 -5.15
C GLU A 127 -7.84 2.40 -3.86
N TRP A 128 -7.86 1.63 -2.77
CA TRP A 128 -7.35 2.13 -1.50
C TRP A 128 -6.66 1.08 -0.65
N SER A 129 -5.73 1.53 0.19
CA SER A 129 -5.07 0.69 1.18
C SER A 129 -4.95 1.36 2.54
N LEU A 130 -4.97 0.53 3.59
CA LEU A 130 -4.50 0.88 4.93
C LEU A 130 -3.10 0.28 5.10
N LEU A 131 -2.10 1.14 5.25
CA LEU A 131 -0.70 0.76 5.34
C LEU A 131 -0.21 0.89 6.79
N GLY A 132 0.16 -0.25 7.37
CA GLY A 132 0.79 -0.36 8.67
C GLY A 132 2.31 -0.41 8.56
N LEU A 133 2.96 -0.75 9.66
CA LEU A 133 4.41 -0.94 9.73
C LEU A 133 4.75 -2.27 10.38
N GLU A 134 5.79 -2.93 9.89
CA GLU A 134 6.37 -4.13 10.50
C GLU A 134 7.86 -3.92 10.78
N TRP A 135 8.30 -4.32 11.97
CA TRP A 135 9.70 -4.25 12.37
C TRP A 135 10.48 -5.42 11.77
N THR A 136 11.52 -5.13 11.00
CA THR A 136 12.33 -6.16 10.32
C THR A 136 13.54 -6.63 11.14
N GLY A 137 13.70 -6.15 12.37
CA GLY A 137 14.94 -6.31 13.15
C GLY A 137 15.88 -5.10 13.07
N GLU A 138 15.77 -4.28 12.01
CA GLU A 138 16.64 -3.13 11.76
C GLU A 138 15.87 -1.83 11.58
N MET A 139 14.73 -1.90 10.90
CA MET A 139 13.88 -0.74 10.60
C MET A 139 12.42 -1.17 10.49
N TYR A 140 11.52 -0.19 10.52
CA TYR A 140 10.13 -0.43 10.12
C TYR A 140 10.02 -0.42 8.60
N ARG A 141 9.19 -1.31 8.07
CA ARG A 141 8.77 -1.33 6.67
C ARG A 141 7.25 -1.27 6.57
N SER A 142 6.77 -0.58 5.55
CA SER A 142 5.34 -0.51 5.26
C SER A 142 4.81 -1.90 4.90
N ILE A 143 3.62 -2.21 5.40
CA ILE A 143 2.86 -3.42 5.09
C ILE A 143 1.41 -3.07 4.80
N THR A 144 0.78 -3.78 3.87
CA THR A 144 -0.67 -3.63 3.63
C THR A 144 -1.44 -4.39 4.70
N VAL A 145 -2.21 -3.67 5.52
CA VAL A 145 -3.08 -4.26 6.56
C VAL A 145 -4.43 -4.63 5.97
N ARG A 146 -4.95 -3.75 5.11
CA ARG A 146 -6.24 -3.89 4.44
C ARG A 146 -6.18 -3.14 3.13
N SER A 147 -6.89 -3.60 2.12
CA SER A 147 -7.09 -2.86 0.87
C SER A 147 -8.54 -2.99 0.39
N SER A 148 -8.91 -2.15 -0.57
CA SER A 148 -10.13 -2.33 -1.34
C SER A 148 -10.15 -3.72 -1.96
N PRO A 149 -11.29 -4.42 -1.97
CA PRO A 149 -11.42 -5.65 -2.75
C PRO A 149 -11.12 -5.36 -4.22
N GLU A 150 -10.45 -6.29 -4.91
CA GLU A 150 -10.22 -6.17 -6.36
C GLU A 150 -11.57 -5.99 -7.06
N PRO A 151 -11.72 -5.03 -7.99
CA PRO A 151 -12.96 -4.86 -8.72
C PRO A 151 -13.32 -6.16 -9.45
N TRP A 152 -14.50 -6.69 -9.16
CA TRP A 152 -14.96 -8.03 -9.58
C TRP A 152 -15.45 -8.04 -11.04
N TYR A 153 -15.18 -6.97 -11.78
CA TYR A 153 -15.61 -6.74 -13.15
C TYR A 153 -14.57 -5.91 -13.89
N CYS A 154 -13.89 -6.58 -14.83
CA CYS A 154 -13.37 -6.00 -16.05
C CYS A 154 -13.89 -6.86 -17.21
#